data_AF-A0A8E6B9L9-F1
#
_entry.id   AF-A0A8E6B9L9-F1
#
_cell.length_a   1.000
_cell.length_b   1.000
_cell.length_c   1.000
_cell.angle_alpha   90.00
_cell.angle_beta   90.00
_cell.angle_gamma   90.00
#
_symmetry.space_group_name_H-M   'P 1'
#
loop_
_entity.id
_entity.type
_entity.pdbx_description
1 polymer ?
#
loop_
_entity_poly.entity_id
_entity_poly.type
_entity_poly.pdbx_seq_one_letter_code
_entity_poly.pdbx_strand_id
1 'polypeptide(L)'
;MIQRPKQSVTRFFIPLIDVLILLFCIFLLMPFVSQAGNPGEGPDLNPENELPTEEALPKDVESLRQELERNRRELQRLRAEQGDISEKLAIKLLEVDLATGKLITYTNGQRQEISDQSEAEKMIDQHIRASGGREPLFLILLPKRGAPLQQHIENYRRWFAGVSYSFDEAVTPRSKQGNR
;
A
#
# COMPACT_ATOMS: atom_id res chain seq x y z
N MET A 1 60.59 26.46 -30.20
CA MET A 1 59.18 26.79 -29.84
C MET A 1 58.40 27.04 -31.12
N ILE A 2 57.38 26.23 -31.39
CA ILE A 2 56.11 26.57 -32.06
C ILE A 2 55.20 25.37 -31.70
N GLN A 3 54.37 25.53 -30.66
CA GLN A 3 53.32 24.56 -30.35
C GLN A 3 52.13 24.84 -31.27
N ARG A 4 51.69 23.86 -32.05
CA ARG A 4 50.49 23.96 -32.89
C ARG A 4 49.24 24.11 -32.01
N PRO A 5 48.29 25.00 -32.38
CA PRO A 5 47.06 25.17 -31.62
C PRO A 5 46.18 23.92 -31.74
N LYS A 6 45.80 23.34 -30.60
CA LYS A 6 44.81 22.27 -30.51
C LYS A 6 43.46 22.82 -30.97
N GLN A 7 43.01 22.43 -32.16
CA GLN A 7 41.68 22.76 -32.65
C GLN A 7 40.65 22.01 -31.79
N SER A 8 39.86 22.74 -31.02
CA SER A 8 38.82 22.18 -30.18
C SER A 8 37.66 21.68 -31.05
N VAL A 9 37.46 20.36 -31.04
CA VAL A 9 36.37 19.63 -31.71
C VAL A 9 34.97 20.16 -31.33
N THR A 10 34.87 20.93 -30.25
CA THR A 10 33.64 21.52 -29.71
C THR A 10 32.90 22.48 -30.64
N ARG A 11 33.54 23.11 -31.65
CA ARG A 11 32.84 24.00 -32.59
C ARG A 11 31.86 23.28 -33.53
N PHE A 12 32.05 21.99 -33.78
CA PHE A 12 31.15 21.22 -34.66
C PHE A 12 29.98 20.56 -33.91
N PHE A 13 30.13 20.33 -32.61
CA PHE A 13 29.08 19.66 -31.82
C PHE A 13 27.98 20.62 -31.36
N ILE A 14 28.31 21.91 -31.15
CA ILE A 14 27.31 22.92 -30.74
C ILE A 14 26.16 23.05 -31.75
N PRO A 15 26.41 23.19 -33.08
CA PRO A 15 25.34 23.26 -34.08
C PRO A 15 24.54 21.96 -34.21
N LEU A 16 25.20 20.80 -34.05
CA LEU A 16 24.54 19.51 -34.17
C LEU A 16 23.57 19.26 -33.01
N ILE A 17 23.96 19.63 -31.78
CA ILE A 17 23.10 19.55 -30.61
C ILE A 17 21.88 20.46 -30.78
N ASP A 18 22.07 21.68 -31.31
CA ASP A 18 20.99 22.64 -31.55
C ASP A 18 19.94 22.09 -32.52
N VAL A 19 20.37 21.51 -33.64
CA VAL A 19 19.46 20.88 -34.62
C VAL A 19 18.72 19.68 -34.03
N LEU A 20 19.39 18.83 -33.24
CA LEU A 20 18.74 17.69 -32.59
C LEU A 20 17.70 18.13 -31.56
N ILE A 21 17.99 19.19 -30.78
CA ILE A 21 17.04 19.76 -29.82
C ILE A 21 15.85 20.39 -30.55
N LEU A 22 16.06 21.11 -31.66
CA LEU A 22 14.98 21.69 -32.47
C LEU A 22 14.03 20.62 -33.01
N LEU A 23 14.58 19.54 -33.59
CA LEU A 23 13.76 18.42 -34.06
C LEU A 23 12.97 17.79 -32.91
N PHE A 24 13.63 17.55 -31.77
CA PHE A 24 12.99 16.99 -30.58
C PHE A 24 11.86 17.89 -30.05
N CYS A 25 12.07 19.20 -30.00
CA CYS A 25 11.06 20.17 -29.58
C CYS A 25 9.84 20.19 -30.53
N ILE A 26 10.03 20.07 -31.84
CA ILE A 26 8.91 19.98 -32.81
C ILE A 26 8.10 18.69 -32.58
N PHE A 27 8.77 17.56 -32.37
CA PHE A 27 8.10 16.28 -32.08
C PHE A 27 7.31 16.33 -30.77
N LEU A 28 7.84 16.99 -29.73
CA LEU A 28 7.11 17.21 -28.49
C LEU A 28 5.93 18.18 -28.66
N LEU A 29 6.00 19.15 -29.57
CA LEU A 29 4.87 20.07 -29.84
C LEU A 29 3.77 19.45 -30.70
N MET A 30 4.07 18.46 -31.56
CA MET A 30 3.06 17.83 -32.42
C MET A 30 1.80 17.33 -31.66
N PRO A 31 1.89 16.64 -30.50
CA PRO A 31 0.70 16.25 -29.72
C PRO A 31 -0.04 17.44 -29.08
N PHE A 32 0.62 18.59 -28.87
CA PHE A 32 -0.02 19.79 -28.31
C PHE A 32 -0.66 20.69 -29.37
N VAL A 33 -0.15 20.72 -30.60
CA VAL A 33 -0.70 21.54 -31.71
C VAL A 33 -1.85 20.82 -32.43
N SER A 34 -1.82 19.48 -32.51
CA SER A 34 -2.95 18.69 -33.07
C SER A 34 -4.21 18.74 -32.19
N GLN A 35 -4.12 19.23 -30.95
CA GLN A 35 -5.26 19.38 -30.04
C GLN A 35 -5.74 20.84 -29.90
N ALA A 36 -5.04 21.81 -30.50
CA ALA A 36 -5.29 23.24 -30.30
C ALA A 36 -5.68 24.02 -31.58
N GLY A 37 -6.35 23.35 -32.53
CA GLY A 37 -6.75 23.95 -33.81
C GLY A 37 -8.12 23.50 -34.31
N ASN A 38 -9.16 24.17 -33.80
CA ASN A 38 -10.52 24.35 -34.33
C ASN A 38 -11.56 23.20 -34.33
N PRO A 39 -12.78 23.46 -33.80
CA PRO A 39 -13.99 22.71 -34.14
C PRO A 39 -14.60 23.28 -35.43
N GLY A 40 -14.77 22.44 -36.45
CA GLY A 40 -15.60 22.73 -37.62
C GLY A 40 -14.84 22.91 -38.94
N GLU A 41 -15.33 22.18 -39.96
CA GLU A 41 -15.09 22.28 -41.42
C GLU A 41 -13.92 21.51 -42.06
N GLY A 42 -14.22 20.25 -42.43
CA GLY A 42 -13.94 19.60 -43.74
C GLY A 42 -12.50 19.13 -44.05
N PRO A 43 -12.28 18.18 -45.00
CA PRO A 43 -13.18 17.76 -46.07
C PRO A 43 -13.46 16.24 -46.14
N ASP A 44 -14.49 15.93 -46.92
CA ASP A 44 -14.94 14.63 -47.42
C ASP A 44 -13.78 13.66 -47.73
N LEU A 45 -13.67 12.60 -46.92
CA LEU A 45 -13.06 11.34 -47.32
C LEU A 45 -14.04 10.26 -46.92
N ASN A 46 -14.67 9.68 -47.92
CA ASN A 46 -15.57 8.54 -47.80
C ASN A 46 -14.72 7.27 -47.99
N PRO A 47 -14.32 6.55 -46.92
CA PRO A 47 -14.08 5.13 -47.02
C PRO A 47 -15.37 4.42 -46.63
N GLU A 48 -15.91 3.70 -47.60
CA GLU A 48 -16.74 2.53 -47.46
C GLU A 48 -16.81 1.99 -46.01
N ASN A 49 -17.97 2.18 -45.39
CA ASN A 49 -18.82 1.09 -44.93
C ASN A 49 -18.12 -0.14 -44.31
N GLU A 50 -17.19 0.06 -43.38
CA GLU A 50 -16.79 -0.97 -42.43
C GLU A 50 -17.36 -0.58 -41.06
N LEU A 51 -18.57 -1.07 -40.80
CA LEU A 51 -19.02 -1.30 -39.43
C LEU A 51 -17.86 -1.95 -38.68
N PRO A 52 -17.41 -1.43 -37.52
CA PRO A 52 -16.55 -2.21 -36.65
C PRO A 52 -17.36 -3.46 -36.31
N THR A 53 -16.98 -4.57 -36.93
CA THR A 53 -17.42 -5.89 -36.50
C THR A 53 -17.14 -5.90 -35.02
N GLU A 54 -18.18 -6.09 -34.21
CA GLU A 54 -18.07 -6.34 -32.79
C GLU A 54 -17.11 -7.53 -32.65
N GLU A 55 -15.82 -7.23 -32.48
CA GLU A 55 -14.84 -8.20 -32.07
C GLU A 55 -15.28 -8.59 -30.66
N ALA A 56 -16.11 -9.63 -30.62
CA ALA A 56 -16.51 -10.30 -29.40
C ALA A 56 -15.24 -10.48 -28.59
N LEU A 57 -15.17 -9.73 -27.48
CA LEU A 57 -14.03 -9.70 -26.58
C LEU A 57 -13.56 -11.14 -26.41
N PRO A 58 -12.25 -11.45 -26.57
CA PRO A 58 -11.74 -12.79 -26.36
C PRO A 58 -12.35 -13.31 -25.05
N LYS A 59 -12.93 -14.52 -25.02
CA LYS A 59 -13.72 -15.01 -23.87
C LYS A 59 -12.97 -14.87 -22.52
N ASP A 60 -11.65 -14.83 -22.57
CA ASP A 60 -10.74 -14.51 -21.47
C ASP A 60 -10.91 -13.08 -20.90
N VAL A 61 -11.12 -12.08 -21.74
CA VAL A 61 -11.31 -10.69 -21.29
C VAL A 61 -12.65 -10.53 -20.60
N GLU A 62 -13.71 -11.21 -21.06
CA GLU A 62 -15.00 -11.18 -20.38
C GLU A 62 -14.98 -11.92 -19.04
N SER A 63 -14.33 -13.09 -18.97
CA SER A 63 -14.16 -13.83 -17.71
C SER A 63 -13.31 -13.04 -16.72
N LEU A 64 -12.22 -12.42 -17.16
CA LEU A 64 -11.37 -11.55 -16.33
C LEU A 64 -12.13 -10.30 -15.85
N ARG A 65 -13.00 -9.70 -16.68
CA ARG A 65 -13.86 -8.59 -16.25
C ARG A 65 -14.86 -9.03 -15.18
N GLN A 66 -15.47 -10.20 -15.35
CA GLN A 66 -16.38 -10.77 -14.35
C GLN A 66 -15.65 -11.11 -13.04
N GLU A 67 -14.43 -11.66 -13.10
CA GLU A 67 -13.61 -11.91 -11.92
C GLU A 67 -13.18 -10.62 -11.21
N LEU A 68 -12.78 -9.59 -11.96
CA LEU A 68 -12.46 -8.28 -11.40
C LEU A 68 -13.68 -7.65 -10.71
N GLU A 69 -14.86 -7.75 -11.30
CA GLU A 69 -16.08 -7.24 -10.66
C GLU A 69 -16.43 -8.03 -9.39
N ARG A 70 -16.32 -9.36 -9.42
CA ARG A 70 -16.54 -10.20 -8.23
C ARG A 70 -15.56 -9.85 -7.12
N ASN A 71 -14.27 -9.78 -7.44
CA ASN A 71 -13.22 -9.42 -6.49
C ASN A 71 -13.40 -7.99 -5.94
N ARG A 72 -13.81 -7.04 -6.79
CA ARG A 72 -14.11 -5.66 -6.34
C ARG A 72 -15.28 -5.63 -5.37
N ARG A 73 -16.37 -6.36 -5.65
CA ARG A 73 -17.52 -6.46 -4.75
C ARG A 73 -17.16 -7.11 -3.43
N GLU A 74 -16.35 -8.17 -3.48
CA GLU A 74 -15.85 -8.86 -2.28
C GLU A 74 -14.95 -7.94 -1.45
N LEU A 75 -14.02 -7.23 -2.07
CA LEU A 75 -13.19 -6.22 -1.39
C LEU A 75 -14.02 -5.10 -0.78
N GLN A 76 -15.05 -4.62 -1.49
CA GLN A 76 -15.92 -3.56 -0.97
C GLN A 76 -16.71 -4.05 0.24
N ARG A 77 -17.23 -5.29 0.19
CA ARG A 77 -17.91 -5.92 1.32
C ARG A 77 -16.98 -6.09 2.53
N LEU A 78 -15.78 -6.65 2.32
CA LEU A 78 -14.79 -6.83 3.37
C LEU A 78 -14.34 -5.49 3.98
N ARG A 79 -14.21 -4.44 3.16
CA ARG A 79 -13.90 -3.09 3.65
C ARG A 79 -15.04 -2.49 4.47
N ALA A 80 -16.30 -2.71 4.08
CA ALA A 80 -17.45 -2.27 4.86
C ALA A 80 -17.50 -2.99 6.21
N GLU A 81 -17.32 -4.32 6.21
CA GLU A 81 -17.26 -5.13 7.44
C GLU A 81 -16.08 -4.73 8.35
N GLN A 82 -14.89 -4.46 7.79
CA GLN A 82 -13.75 -3.94 8.55
C GLN A 82 -13.97 -2.51 9.06
N GLY A 83 -14.62 -1.66 8.27
CA GLY A 83 -14.97 -0.29 8.64
C GLY A 83 -15.79 -0.27 9.92
N ASP A 84 -16.88 -1.02 9.97
CA ASP A 84 -17.76 -1.15 11.14
C ASP A 84 -17.03 -1.62 12.40
N ILE A 85 -16.07 -2.54 12.27
CA ILE A 85 -15.26 -3.03 13.39
C ILE A 85 -14.23 -1.98 13.82
N SER A 86 -13.55 -1.34 12.88
CA SER A 86 -12.53 -0.31 13.14
C SER A 86 -13.11 0.99 13.71
N GLU A 87 -14.38 1.27 13.42
CA GLU A 87 -15.10 2.42 13.98
C GLU A 87 -15.52 2.18 15.43
N LYS A 88 -15.79 0.92 15.80
CA LYS A 88 -16.18 0.52 17.16
C LYS A 88 -14.99 0.25 18.07
N LEU A 89 -13.88 -0.24 17.53
CA LEU A 89 -12.71 -0.66 18.29
C LEU A 89 -11.56 0.34 18.17
N ALA A 90 -10.97 0.70 19.31
CA ALA A 90 -9.68 1.37 19.36
C ALA A 90 -8.59 0.33 19.57
N ILE A 91 -7.95 -0.12 18.48
CA ILE A 91 -6.94 -1.19 18.52
C ILE A 91 -5.56 -0.61 18.83
N LYS A 92 -4.88 -1.16 19.83
CA LYS A 92 -3.46 -0.89 20.14
C LYS A 92 -2.64 -2.15 19.88
N LEU A 93 -1.61 -2.01 19.04
CA LEU A 93 -0.71 -3.10 18.68
C LEU A 93 0.50 -3.14 19.64
N LEU A 94 0.82 -4.35 20.10
CA LEU A 94 1.93 -4.64 21.00
C LEU A 94 2.77 -5.77 20.42
N GLU A 95 4.03 -5.50 20.10
CA GLU A 95 4.96 -6.50 19.60
C GLU A 95 5.78 -7.10 20.74
N VAL A 96 5.93 -8.42 20.80
CA VAL A 96 6.80 -9.06 21.79
C VAL A 96 8.22 -9.15 21.22
N ASP A 97 9.18 -8.58 21.94
CA ASP A 97 10.61 -8.76 21.66
C ASP A 97 11.04 -10.20 22.01
N LEU A 98 11.59 -10.91 21.04
CA LEU A 98 12.05 -12.29 21.24
C LEU A 98 13.26 -12.38 22.18
N ALA A 99 14.13 -11.36 22.20
CA ALA A 99 15.35 -11.40 23.00
C ALA A 99 15.10 -11.11 24.47
N THR A 100 14.15 -10.21 24.77
CA THR A 100 13.92 -9.70 26.13
C THR A 100 12.58 -10.10 26.71
N GLY A 101 11.63 -10.56 25.90
CA GLY A 101 10.25 -10.81 26.34
C GLY A 101 9.53 -9.53 26.79
N LYS A 102 9.96 -8.36 26.32
CA LYS A 102 9.26 -7.09 26.58
C LYS A 102 8.23 -6.81 25.51
N LEU A 103 7.21 -6.03 25.87
CA LEU A 103 6.24 -5.53 24.90
C LEU A 103 6.77 -4.21 24.31
N ILE A 104 6.67 -4.08 23.01
CA ILE A 104 7.06 -2.91 22.23
C ILE A 104 5.79 -2.33 21.63
N THR A 105 5.64 -1.01 21.76
CA THR A 105 4.61 -0.27 21.03
C THR A 105 5.23 0.93 20.34
N TYR A 106 4.56 1.41 19.30
CA TYR A 106 4.95 2.61 18.59
C TYR A 106 3.92 3.70 18.86
N THR A 107 4.36 4.77 19.53
CA THR A 107 3.53 5.94 19.80
C THR A 107 4.22 7.13 19.11
N ASN A 108 3.52 7.79 18.18
CA ASN A 108 4.07 8.91 17.39
C ASN A 108 5.39 8.57 16.67
N GLY A 109 5.53 7.33 16.19
CA GLY A 109 6.74 6.85 15.52
C GLY A 109 7.93 6.57 16.46
N GLN A 110 7.77 6.76 17.77
CA GLN A 110 8.79 6.41 18.75
C GLN A 110 8.51 5.02 19.33
N ARG A 111 9.56 4.20 19.39
CA ARG A 111 9.54 2.89 20.04
C ARG A 111 9.48 3.09 21.55
N GLN A 112 8.43 2.58 22.17
CA GLN A 112 8.27 2.54 23.62
C GLN A 112 8.31 1.08 24.07
N GLU A 113 9.22 0.78 24.99
CA GLU A 113 9.28 -0.53 25.64
C GLU A 113 8.43 -0.51 26.90
N ILE A 114 7.75 -1.63 27.14
CA ILE A 114 6.95 -1.89 28.33
C ILE A 114 7.55 -3.12 28.98
N SER A 115 8.15 -2.89 30.14
CA SER A 115 8.93 -3.88 30.87
C SER A 115 8.29 -4.30 32.18
N ASP A 116 7.41 -3.47 32.74
CA ASP A 116 6.76 -3.71 34.01
C ASP A 116 5.24 -3.44 33.99
N GLN A 117 4.58 -3.78 35.11
CA GLN A 117 3.14 -3.59 35.28
C GLN A 117 2.75 -2.11 35.35
N SER A 118 3.58 -1.24 35.93
CA SER A 118 3.26 0.19 36.08
C SER A 118 3.25 0.91 34.72
N GLU A 119 4.19 0.58 33.85
CA GLU A 119 4.29 1.04 32.47
C GLU A 119 3.10 0.52 31.65
N ALA A 120 2.74 -0.75 31.82
CA ALA A 120 1.58 -1.34 31.15
C ALA A 120 0.28 -0.63 31.57
N GLU A 121 0.05 -0.41 32.87
CA GLU A 121 -1.11 0.30 33.40
C GLU A 121 -1.21 1.73 32.87
N LYS A 122 -0.10 2.49 32.87
CA LYS A 122 -0.07 3.85 32.30
C LYS A 122 -0.43 3.85 30.81
N MET A 123 0.08 2.89 30.05
CA MET A 123 -0.20 2.77 28.61
C MET A 123 -1.68 2.41 28.38
N ILE A 124 -2.21 1.48 29.18
CA ILE A 124 -3.61 1.08 29.15
C ILE A 124 -4.52 2.28 29.44
N ASP A 125 -4.26 3.00 30.52
CA ASP A 125 -5.03 4.19 30.91
C ASP A 125 -5.02 5.27 29.83
N GLN A 126 -3.85 5.54 29.25
CA GLN A 126 -3.73 6.51 28.15
C GLN A 126 -4.55 6.08 26.94
N HIS A 127 -4.51 4.80 26.57
CA HIS A 127 -5.25 4.27 25.44
C HIS A 127 -6.77 4.28 25.69
N ILE A 128 -7.23 3.90 26.89
CA ILE A 128 -8.64 3.98 27.28
C ILE A 128 -9.14 5.42 27.17
N ARG A 129 -8.40 6.40 27.69
CA ARG A 129 -8.78 7.82 27.62
C ARG A 129 -8.80 8.32 26.17
N ALA A 130 -7.84 7.90 25.35
CA ALA A 130 -7.76 8.28 23.94
C ALA A 130 -8.86 7.62 23.08
N SER A 131 -9.45 6.51 23.54
CA SER A 131 -10.45 5.75 22.78
C SER A 131 -11.78 6.48 22.63
N GLY A 132 -12.07 7.49 23.45
CA GLY A 132 -13.12 8.48 23.20
C GLY A 132 -14.52 7.93 22.97
N GLY A 133 -14.83 6.73 23.49
CA GLY A 133 -16.12 6.04 23.29
C GLY A 133 -16.04 4.75 22.46
N ARG A 134 -14.90 4.48 21.82
CA ARG A 134 -14.60 3.17 21.21
C ARG A 134 -14.17 2.17 22.27
N GLU A 135 -14.40 0.89 22.03
CA GLU A 135 -13.93 -0.17 22.91
C GLU A 135 -12.41 -0.38 22.72
N PRO A 136 -11.58 -0.19 23.76
CA PRO A 136 -10.15 -0.39 23.66
C PRO A 136 -9.82 -1.89 23.54
N LEU A 137 -9.06 -2.26 22.51
CA LEU A 137 -8.59 -3.63 22.30
C LEU A 137 -7.07 -3.65 22.17
N PHE A 138 -6.40 -4.48 22.95
CA PHE A 138 -4.95 -4.68 22.88
C PHE A 138 -4.62 -5.97 22.13
N LEU A 139 -3.87 -5.85 21.04
CA LEU A 139 -3.45 -7.00 20.23
C LEU A 139 -1.97 -7.27 20.43
N ILE A 140 -1.67 -8.39 21.09
CA ILE A 140 -0.30 -8.82 21.43
C ILE A 140 0.20 -9.75 20.32
N LEU A 141 1.11 -9.25 19.51
CA LEU A 141 1.78 -9.97 18.45
C LEU A 141 2.89 -10.84 19.02
N LEU A 142 2.72 -12.15 18.89
CA LEU A 142 3.75 -13.12 19.19
C LEU A 142 4.82 -13.12 18.07
N PRO A 143 6.10 -13.32 18.41
CA PRO A 143 7.15 -13.36 17.40
C PRO A 143 6.93 -14.54 16.46
N LYS A 144 7.11 -14.31 15.14
CA LYS A 144 6.92 -15.34 14.10
C LYS A 144 7.94 -16.49 14.18
N ARG A 145 9.05 -16.27 14.89
CA ARG A 145 10.12 -17.25 15.09
C ARG A 145 10.44 -17.30 16.58
N GLY A 146 10.37 -18.49 17.15
CA GLY A 146 10.49 -18.70 18.59
C GLY A 146 9.20 -18.36 19.33
N ALA A 147 8.94 -19.06 20.42
CA ALA A 147 7.85 -18.75 21.33
C ALA A 147 8.40 -17.96 22.52
N PRO A 148 7.71 -16.92 23.00
CA PRO A 148 8.09 -16.29 24.26
C PRO A 148 8.00 -17.32 25.39
N LEU A 149 8.86 -17.19 26.39
CA LEU A 149 8.78 -18.03 27.60
C LEU A 149 7.37 -17.95 28.20
N GLN A 150 6.88 -19.08 28.73
CA GLN A 150 5.57 -19.13 29.39
C GLN A 150 5.41 -18.08 30.50
N GLN A 151 6.50 -17.80 31.23
CA GLN A 151 6.53 -16.76 32.27
C GLN A 151 6.19 -15.37 31.72
N HIS A 152 6.65 -15.02 30.51
CA HIS A 152 6.31 -13.73 29.90
C HIS A 152 4.84 -13.67 29.52
N ILE A 153 4.28 -14.76 28.99
CA ILE A 153 2.85 -14.84 28.65
C ILE A 153 1.99 -14.65 29.90
N GLU A 154 2.35 -15.28 31.02
CA GLU A 154 1.67 -15.11 32.31
C GLU A 154 1.75 -13.67 32.82
N ASN A 155 2.91 -13.02 32.68
CA ASN A 155 3.07 -11.61 33.03
C ASN A 155 2.16 -10.73 32.19
N TYR A 156 2.09 -10.94 30.88
CA TYR A 156 1.18 -10.17 30.02
C TYR A 156 -0.28 -10.41 30.42
N ARG A 157 -0.69 -11.66 30.66
CA ARG A 157 -2.05 -11.96 31.13
C ARG A 157 -2.38 -11.23 32.43
N ARG A 158 -1.41 -11.10 33.34
CA ARG A 158 -1.57 -10.34 34.59
C ARG A 158 -1.71 -8.84 34.32
N TRP A 159 -0.86 -8.27 33.48
CA TRP A 159 -0.88 -6.84 33.16
C TRP A 159 -2.18 -6.40 32.47
N PHE A 160 -2.74 -7.26 31.62
CA PHE A 160 -3.94 -6.97 30.84
C PHE A 160 -5.23 -7.59 31.43
N ALA A 161 -5.20 -8.14 32.64
CA ALA A 161 -6.34 -8.86 33.24
C ALA A 161 -7.64 -8.03 33.34
N GLY A 162 -7.54 -6.70 33.38
CA GLY A 162 -8.68 -5.79 33.49
C GLY A 162 -9.18 -5.20 32.17
N VAL A 163 -8.63 -5.61 31.03
CA VAL A 163 -8.96 -5.01 29.71
C VAL A 163 -9.12 -6.06 28.62
N SER A 164 -9.78 -5.70 27.52
CA SER A 164 -9.91 -6.57 26.35
C SER A 164 -8.56 -6.72 25.64
N TYR A 165 -8.01 -7.93 25.64
CA TYR A 165 -6.77 -8.25 24.91
C TYR A 165 -6.89 -9.57 24.15
N SER A 166 -6.15 -9.69 23.05
CA SER A 166 -6.00 -10.94 22.29
C SER A 166 -4.54 -11.16 21.94
N PHE A 167 -4.11 -12.41 21.94
CA PHE A 167 -2.87 -12.80 21.29
C PHE A 167 -3.16 -13.01 19.80
N ASP A 168 -2.27 -12.53 18.93
CA ASP A 168 -2.26 -12.97 17.54
C ASP A 168 -1.68 -14.39 17.51
N GLU A 169 -2.55 -15.37 17.75
CA GLU A 169 -2.28 -16.72 17.28
C GLU A 169 -2.27 -16.62 15.77
N ALA A 170 -1.05 -16.54 15.19
CA ALA A 170 -0.83 -16.47 13.76
C ALA A 170 -1.88 -17.33 13.07
N VAL A 171 -2.77 -16.69 12.31
CA VAL A 171 -3.85 -17.34 11.57
C VAL A 171 -3.22 -18.45 10.76
N THR A 172 -3.22 -19.66 11.31
CA THR A 172 -2.81 -20.84 10.60
C THR A 172 -4.01 -21.05 9.69
N PRO A 173 -3.88 -20.93 8.36
CA PRO A 173 -5.01 -21.20 7.49
C PRO A 173 -5.44 -22.62 7.84
N ARG A 174 -6.66 -22.77 8.39
CA ARG A 174 -7.26 -24.08 8.65
C ARG A 174 -7.21 -24.81 7.33
N SER A 175 -6.24 -25.71 7.18
CA SER A 175 -6.23 -26.66 6.10
C SER A 175 -7.57 -27.38 6.21
N LYS A 176 -8.36 -27.31 5.13
CA LYS A 176 -9.57 -28.11 5.00
C LYS A 176 -9.15 -29.56 5.15
N GLN A 177 -9.29 -30.12 6.35
CA GLN A 177 -9.29 -31.56 6.56
C GLN A 177 -10.58 -32.05 5.92
N GLY A 178 -10.46 -32.40 4.64
CA GLY A 178 -11.49 -33.11 3.92
C GLY A 178 -11.71 -34.45 4.60
N ASN A 179 -12.93 -34.62 5.10
CA ASN A 179 -13.50 -35.92 5.42
C ASN A 179 -13.25 -36.88 4.23
N ARG A 180 -12.66 -38.03 4.53
CA ARG A 180 -12.86 -39.26 3.77
C ARG A 180 -13.41 -40.29 4.73
#